data_AF-A0AAD6Z3A1-F1
#
_entry.id   AF-A0AAD6Z3A1-F1
#
_cell.length_a   1.000
_cell.length_b   1.000
_cell.length_c   1.000
_cell.angle_alpha   90.00
_cell.angle_beta   90.00
_cell.angle_gamma   90.00
#
_symmetry.space_group_name_H-M   'P 1'
#
loop_
_entity.id
_entity.type
_entity.pdbx_description
1 polymer ?
#
loop_
_entity_poly.entity_id
_entity_poly.type
_entity_poly.pdbx_seq_one_letter_code
_entity_poly.pdbx_strand_id
1 'polypeptide(L)'
;MGEEFERVIFLCDIDTPGEQQKYIVVLMEEVNSHLPPQATILQAYNMGCVTDHSFNLFPILTKGFREHVSFIINAMHVFGHWWVCQLVYSPHCHDGAGLSDMEGVEQLWSQIRKLIPLTQAQWLAKNLPKKCQAAAKMLSECGVPEAELREQWQAQKTAQTSAQSHMSSIHLYLDKVLKLQDQIDAVKKSTHEAKQFLTRGTATADSLTYIHHLQSTHKTLSSQAEALYASLNIHDSFPELRGLPLDFVRTLIIMCDLKMNICTKLHQATQKAISKRTPALLKAISKFNDHCSNLERLRPLGCNIPISTTLPTQLNPLREDPTLHEDVWLTLQEGEIPCWMDNEDVCDGIRSLLVLDRCNKEMCRLNIERRNLE
;
A
#
# COMPACT_ATOMS: atom_id res chain seq x y z
N MET A 1 -13.24 -30.24 -21.07
CA MET A 1 -12.00 -29.91 -20.32
C MET A 1 -10.92 -29.68 -21.36
N GLY A 2 -10.66 -28.41 -21.69
CA GLY A 2 -9.54 -28.05 -22.54
C GLY A 2 -8.28 -28.03 -21.68
N GLU A 3 -7.23 -28.70 -22.11
CA GLU A 3 -5.90 -28.56 -21.51
C GLU A 3 -5.46 -27.09 -21.68
N GLU A 4 -5.17 -26.39 -20.59
CA GLU A 4 -4.49 -25.09 -20.64
C GLU A 4 -3.07 -25.31 -21.15
N PHE A 5 -2.79 -24.89 -22.38
CA PHE A 5 -1.44 -24.89 -22.93
C PHE A 5 -0.78 -23.53 -22.68
N GLU A 6 0.02 -23.44 -21.64
CA GLU A 6 0.92 -22.31 -21.42
C GLU A 6 2.01 -22.32 -22.51
N ARG A 7 2.08 -21.27 -23.33
CA ARG A 7 3.09 -21.13 -24.40
C ARG A 7 3.66 -19.72 -24.42
N VAL A 8 4.99 -19.64 -24.54
CA VAL A 8 5.66 -18.39 -24.87
C VAL A 8 5.40 -18.05 -26.32
N ILE A 9 4.84 -16.86 -26.57
CA ILE A 9 4.58 -16.35 -27.91
C ILE A 9 5.62 -15.31 -28.29
N PHE A 10 5.88 -14.34 -27.39
CA PHE A 10 6.85 -13.26 -27.60
C PHE A 10 7.72 -13.04 -26.36
N LEU A 11 8.93 -12.54 -26.59
CA LEU A 11 9.90 -12.14 -25.56
C LEU A 11 10.36 -10.71 -25.86
N CYS A 12 10.62 -9.94 -24.80
CA CYS A 12 11.15 -8.58 -24.91
C CYS A 12 12.34 -8.42 -23.96
N ASP A 13 13.46 -7.92 -24.47
CA ASP A 13 14.64 -7.64 -23.66
C ASP A 13 14.41 -6.40 -22.80
N ILE A 14 14.61 -6.56 -21.48
CA ILE A 14 14.53 -5.48 -20.51
C ILE A 14 15.93 -4.86 -20.37
N ASP A 15 16.14 -3.77 -21.08
CA ASP A 15 17.41 -3.04 -21.17
C ASP A 15 17.52 -1.85 -20.19
N THR A 16 16.41 -1.48 -19.52
CA THR A 16 16.39 -0.36 -18.57
C THR A 16 15.86 -0.78 -17.19
N PRO A 17 16.32 -0.15 -16.09
CA PRO A 17 15.87 -0.51 -14.75
C PRO A 17 14.37 -0.28 -14.54
N GLY A 18 13.76 -1.22 -13.82
CA GLY A 18 12.37 -1.17 -13.38
C GLY A 18 11.38 -1.75 -14.40
N GLU A 19 10.23 -2.20 -13.90
CA GLU A 19 9.10 -2.57 -14.72
C GLU A 19 8.53 -1.29 -15.36
N GLN A 20 8.69 -1.13 -16.68
CA GLN A 20 8.15 0.03 -17.40
C GLN A 20 7.00 -0.40 -18.29
N GLN A 21 5.96 0.43 -18.36
CA GLN A 21 4.76 0.17 -19.18
C GLN A 21 5.09 -0.02 -20.67
N LYS A 22 6.18 0.58 -21.18
CA LYS A 22 6.58 0.47 -22.58
C LYS A 22 6.77 -0.99 -23.04
N TYR A 23 7.27 -1.87 -22.16
CA TYR A 23 7.56 -3.25 -22.51
C TYR A 23 6.26 -4.04 -22.76
N ILE A 24 5.28 -3.85 -21.87
CA ILE A 24 3.98 -4.53 -22.03
C ILE A 24 3.19 -3.96 -23.20
N VAL A 25 3.25 -2.64 -23.44
CA VAL A 25 2.60 -2.01 -24.61
C VAL A 25 3.08 -2.64 -25.92
N VAL A 26 4.40 -2.77 -26.10
CA VAL A 26 4.97 -3.34 -27.33
C VAL A 26 4.53 -4.80 -27.51
N LEU A 27 4.58 -5.61 -26.45
CA LEU A 27 4.15 -7.01 -26.51
C LEU A 27 2.66 -7.14 -26.83
N MET A 28 1.81 -6.29 -26.27
CA MET A 28 0.37 -6.32 -26.52
C MET A 28 0.02 -5.92 -27.96
N GLU A 29 0.67 -4.89 -28.51
CA GLU A 29 0.50 -4.48 -29.91
C GLU A 29 0.93 -5.59 -30.87
N GLU A 30 2.07 -6.23 -30.59
CA GLU A 30 2.55 -7.34 -31.40
C GLU A 30 1.54 -8.50 -31.38
N VAL A 31 1.08 -8.92 -30.19
CA VAL A 31 0.03 -9.97 -30.06
C VAL A 31 -1.23 -9.60 -30.83
N ASN A 32 -1.71 -8.37 -30.70
CA ASN A 32 -2.91 -7.90 -31.39
C ASN A 32 -2.78 -7.96 -32.92
N SER A 33 -1.58 -7.73 -33.46
CA SER A 33 -1.34 -7.77 -34.91
C SER A 33 -1.54 -9.16 -35.53
N HIS A 34 -1.46 -10.22 -34.72
CA HIS A 34 -1.65 -11.62 -35.14
C HIS A 34 -3.05 -12.17 -34.80
N LEU A 35 -3.87 -11.41 -34.09
CA LEU A 35 -5.20 -11.82 -33.68
C LEU A 35 -6.28 -11.22 -34.59
N PRO A 36 -7.43 -11.90 -34.77
CA PRO A 36 -8.54 -11.32 -35.51
C PRO A 36 -9.10 -10.09 -34.76
N PRO A 37 -9.63 -9.07 -35.46
CA PRO A 37 -10.07 -7.81 -34.85
C PRO A 37 -11.12 -7.96 -33.74
N GLN A 38 -11.91 -9.03 -33.77
CA GLN A 38 -12.93 -9.34 -32.77
C GLN A 38 -12.40 -10.13 -31.54
N ALA A 39 -11.12 -10.44 -31.47
CA ALA A 39 -10.54 -11.19 -30.37
C ALA A 39 -10.51 -10.34 -29.09
N THR A 40 -11.04 -10.88 -27.99
CA THR A 40 -10.94 -10.28 -26.66
C THR A 40 -9.68 -10.76 -25.95
N ILE A 41 -8.92 -9.84 -25.36
CA ILE A 41 -7.70 -10.13 -24.62
C ILE A 41 -7.91 -9.79 -23.15
N LEU A 42 -7.63 -10.76 -22.28
CA LEU A 42 -7.51 -10.54 -20.84
C LEU A 42 -6.04 -10.48 -20.47
N GLN A 43 -5.55 -9.28 -20.15
CA GLN A 43 -4.14 -9.02 -19.88
C GLN A 43 -3.86 -9.01 -18.38
N ALA A 44 -3.09 -9.98 -17.91
CA ALA A 44 -2.56 -10.00 -16.55
C ALA A 44 -1.21 -9.26 -16.49
N TYR A 45 -1.05 -8.33 -15.54
CA TYR A 45 0.21 -7.60 -15.33
C TYR A 45 0.33 -7.09 -13.90
N ASN A 46 1.54 -7.15 -13.32
CA ASN A 46 1.79 -6.73 -11.93
C ASN A 46 1.43 -5.27 -11.65
N MET A 47 1.49 -4.39 -12.65
CA MET A 47 1.00 -3.01 -12.57
C MET A 47 -0.22 -2.76 -13.47
N GLY A 48 -1.03 -3.80 -13.70
CA GLY A 48 -2.20 -3.76 -14.58
C GLY A 48 -3.15 -2.60 -14.27
N CYS A 49 -3.39 -2.29 -12.99
CA CYS A 49 -4.23 -1.16 -12.59
C CYS A 49 -3.68 0.22 -13.02
N VAL A 50 -2.36 0.40 -12.95
CA VAL A 50 -1.70 1.64 -13.36
C VAL A 50 -1.71 1.74 -14.88
N THR A 51 -1.46 0.63 -15.58
CA THR A 51 -1.48 0.55 -17.04
C THR A 51 -2.88 0.79 -17.62
N ASP A 52 -3.91 0.18 -17.06
CA ASP A 52 -5.30 0.40 -17.46
C ASP A 52 -5.70 1.88 -17.29
N HIS A 53 -5.34 2.48 -16.14
CA HIS A 53 -5.55 3.90 -15.91
C HIS A 53 -4.84 4.78 -16.93
N SER A 54 -3.58 4.48 -17.27
CA SER A 54 -2.83 5.19 -18.31
C SER A 54 -3.52 5.11 -19.67
N PHE A 55 -4.09 3.97 -20.05
CA PHE A 55 -4.76 3.79 -21.34
C PHE A 55 -6.15 4.46 -21.38
N ASN A 56 -6.79 4.66 -20.24
CA ASN A 56 -8.03 5.44 -20.15
C ASN A 56 -7.76 6.95 -20.29
N LEU A 57 -6.56 7.41 -19.92
CA LEU A 57 -6.17 8.81 -20.02
C LEU A 57 -5.54 9.18 -21.37
N PHE A 58 -4.82 8.23 -21.99
CA PHE A 58 -4.03 8.49 -23.18
C PHE A 58 -4.29 7.44 -24.26
N PRO A 59 -4.43 7.84 -25.54
CA PRO A 59 -4.62 6.92 -26.65
C PRO A 59 -3.28 6.26 -27.05
N ILE A 60 -2.78 5.39 -26.17
CA ILE A 60 -1.48 4.72 -26.33
C ILE A 60 -1.59 3.53 -27.27
N LEU A 61 -2.70 2.78 -27.19
CA LEU A 61 -2.94 1.59 -28.01
C LEU A 61 -3.50 1.96 -29.40
N THR A 62 -3.25 1.09 -30.38
CA THR A 62 -3.83 1.17 -31.72
C THR A 62 -5.35 1.31 -31.66
N LYS A 63 -5.90 2.11 -32.57
CA LYS A 63 -7.34 2.45 -32.58
C LYS A 63 -8.20 1.19 -32.59
N GLY A 64 -9.17 1.12 -31.67
CA GLY A 64 -10.09 -0.01 -31.51
C GLY A 64 -9.55 -1.13 -30.62
N PHE A 65 -8.23 -1.23 -30.41
CA PHE A 65 -7.66 -2.31 -29.59
C PHE A 65 -8.09 -2.22 -28.12
N ARG A 66 -8.15 -0.99 -27.57
CA ARG A 66 -8.55 -0.75 -26.16
C ARG A 66 -9.91 -1.35 -25.81
N GLU A 67 -10.86 -1.36 -26.75
CA GLU A 67 -12.23 -1.86 -26.53
C GLU A 67 -12.28 -3.38 -26.35
N HIS A 68 -11.23 -4.08 -26.79
CA HIS A 68 -11.13 -5.53 -26.74
C HIS A 68 -10.18 -6.03 -25.66
N VAL A 69 -9.56 -5.15 -24.89
CA VAL A 69 -8.59 -5.48 -23.85
C VAL A 69 -9.18 -5.20 -22.47
N SER A 70 -9.09 -6.17 -21.58
CA SER A 70 -9.33 -5.99 -20.15
C SER A 70 -8.08 -6.30 -19.34
N PHE A 71 -7.88 -5.59 -18.23
CA PHE A 71 -6.72 -5.78 -17.37
C PHE A 71 -7.09 -6.49 -16.09
N ILE A 72 -6.20 -7.35 -15.64
CA ILE A 72 -6.21 -7.97 -14.32
C ILE A 72 -4.79 -7.96 -13.74
N ILE A 73 -4.69 -8.20 -12.44
CA ILE A 73 -3.44 -8.39 -11.72
C ILE A 73 -3.45 -9.83 -11.22
N ASN A 74 -2.33 -10.53 -11.36
CA ASN A 74 -2.19 -11.91 -10.90
C ASN A 74 -2.64 -12.07 -9.44
N ALA A 75 -3.18 -13.25 -9.12
CA ALA A 75 -3.79 -13.51 -7.82
C ALA A 75 -2.84 -13.26 -6.63
N MET A 76 -1.52 -13.47 -6.75
CA MET A 76 -0.58 -13.18 -5.66
C MET A 76 -0.23 -11.68 -5.59
N HIS A 77 -0.08 -11.04 -6.74
CA HIS A 77 0.36 -9.64 -6.81
C HIS A 77 -0.74 -8.64 -6.49
N VAL A 78 -2.00 -8.99 -6.70
CA VAL A 78 -3.14 -8.09 -6.46
C VAL A 78 -3.20 -7.62 -5.00
N PHE A 79 -2.76 -8.45 -4.05
CA PHE A 79 -2.71 -8.12 -2.62
C PHE A 79 -1.65 -7.06 -2.26
N GLY A 80 -0.65 -6.85 -3.13
CA GLY A 80 0.34 -5.78 -2.98
C GLY A 80 -0.16 -4.39 -3.40
N HIS A 81 -1.36 -4.32 -4.01
CA HIS A 81 -2.00 -3.08 -4.42
C HIS A 81 -3.03 -2.59 -3.41
N TRP A 82 -3.50 -1.37 -3.63
CA TRP A 82 -4.60 -0.79 -2.85
C TRP A 82 -5.82 -1.70 -2.95
N TRP A 83 -6.58 -1.80 -1.86
CA TRP A 83 -7.70 -2.74 -1.75
C TRP A 83 -8.70 -2.66 -2.94
N VAL A 84 -8.99 -1.47 -3.48
CA VAL A 84 -9.86 -1.33 -4.67
C VAL A 84 -9.33 -2.11 -5.87
N CYS A 85 -8.01 -2.19 -6.02
CA CYS A 85 -7.40 -2.95 -7.10
C CYS A 85 -7.65 -4.47 -6.94
N GLN A 86 -7.81 -4.95 -5.70
CA GLN A 86 -8.16 -6.35 -5.41
C GLN A 86 -9.58 -6.71 -5.80
N LEU A 87 -10.49 -5.75 -5.86
CA LEU A 87 -11.84 -6.01 -6.36
C LEU A 87 -11.93 -5.92 -7.87
N VAL A 88 -11.33 -4.88 -8.44
CA VAL A 88 -11.50 -4.54 -9.86
C VAL A 88 -10.61 -5.40 -10.76
N TYR A 89 -9.40 -5.71 -10.32
CA TYR A 89 -8.39 -6.39 -11.13
C TYR A 89 -8.09 -7.81 -10.65
N SER A 90 -8.84 -8.35 -9.68
CA SER A 90 -8.64 -9.75 -9.27
C SER A 90 -9.14 -10.71 -10.35
N PRO A 91 -8.39 -11.79 -10.67
CA PRO A 91 -8.81 -12.78 -11.65
C PRO A 91 -10.14 -13.44 -11.23
N HIS A 92 -10.36 -13.62 -9.93
CA HIS A 92 -11.58 -14.23 -9.38
C HIS A 92 -12.84 -13.38 -9.57
N CYS A 93 -12.66 -12.10 -9.88
CA CYS A 93 -13.75 -11.15 -10.08
C CYS A 93 -13.97 -10.80 -11.56
N HIS A 94 -13.18 -11.38 -12.48
CA HIS A 94 -13.20 -11.01 -13.89
C HIS A 94 -13.74 -12.13 -14.78
N ASP A 95 -14.81 -11.84 -15.50
CA ASP A 95 -15.37 -12.76 -16.49
C ASP A 95 -14.32 -13.07 -17.57
N GLY A 96 -14.18 -14.36 -17.92
CA GLY A 96 -13.18 -14.84 -18.87
C GLY A 96 -11.84 -15.25 -18.24
N ALA A 97 -11.61 -15.01 -16.95
CA ALA A 97 -10.42 -15.50 -16.24
C ALA A 97 -10.45 -17.02 -15.95
N GLY A 98 -11.63 -17.63 -15.97
CA GLY A 98 -11.79 -19.04 -15.65
C GLY A 98 -11.40 -19.37 -14.21
N LEU A 99 -10.74 -20.51 -14.00
CA LEU A 99 -10.18 -20.91 -12.70
C LEU A 99 -8.68 -20.58 -12.59
N SER A 100 -8.14 -19.82 -13.54
CA SER A 100 -6.71 -19.51 -13.60
C SER A 100 -6.37 -18.38 -12.64
N ASP A 101 -5.31 -18.58 -11.85
CA ASP A 101 -4.73 -17.56 -10.97
C ASP A 101 -3.88 -16.53 -11.72
N MET A 102 -3.69 -16.76 -13.04
CA MET A 102 -2.90 -15.98 -13.97
C MET A 102 -1.41 -15.94 -13.65
N GLU A 103 -0.93 -16.88 -12.83
CA GLU A 103 0.49 -17.06 -12.49
C GLU A 103 1.23 -17.96 -13.49
N GLY A 104 0.65 -18.28 -14.64
CA GLY A 104 1.28 -19.19 -15.63
C GLY A 104 2.65 -18.71 -16.12
N VAL A 105 2.90 -17.39 -16.13
CA VAL A 105 4.24 -16.85 -16.41
C VAL A 105 5.24 -17.26 -15.32
N GLU A 106 4.83 -17.34 -14.05
CA GLU A 106 5.65 -17.84 -12.95
C GLU A 106 5.88 -19.36 -13.05
N GLN A 107 4.93 -20.12 -13.61
CA GLN A 107 5.12 -21.55 -13.90
C GLN A 107 6.15 -21.75 -15.01
N LEU A 108 6.07 -20.97 -16.08
CA LEU A 108 7.12 -20.91 -17.10
C LEU A 108 8.45 -20.48 -16.50
N TRP A 109 8.51 -19.41 -15.70
CA TRP A 109 9.71 -18.99 -14.97
C TRP A 109 10.25 -20.12 -14.10
N SER A 110 9.37 -20.92 -13.48
CA SER A 110 9.71 -22.13 -12.74
C SER A 110 10.21 -23.27 -13.63
N GLN A 111 9.75 -23.40 -14.88
CA GLN A 111 10.25 -24.40 -15.83
C GLN A 111 11.60 -23.99 -16.43
N ILE A 112 11.75 -22.73 -16.82
CA ILE A 112 13.00 -22.12 -17.28
C ILE A 112 13.89 -21.69 -16.11
N ARG A 113 13.50 -22.00 -14.87
CA ARG A 113 14.28 -21.70 -13.66
C ARG A 113 15.63 -22.38 -13.65
N LYS A 114 15.92 -23.32 -14.54
CA LYS A 114 17.27 -23.89 -14.69
C LYS A 114 18.21 -22.94 -15.46
N LEU A 115 17.65 -22.02 -16.23
CA LEU A 115 18.36 -20.92 -16.91
C LEU A 115 18.57 -19.73 -15.97
N ILE A 116 17.66 -19.52 -15.00
CA ILE A 116 17.79 -18.47 -13.97
C ILE A 116 19.11 -18.61 -13.17
N PRO A 117 19.57 -19.77 -12.70
CA PRO A 117 20.86 -19.97 -12.05
C PRO A 117 22.03 -19.55 -12.94
N LEU A 118 21.96 -19.69 -14.26
CA LEU A 118 23.08 -19.27 -15.12
C LEU A 118 23.30 -17.74 -15.03
N THR A 119 22.24 -16.95 -14.88
CA THR A 119 22.31 -15.48 -14.77
C THR A 119 22.29 -14.99 -13.31
N GLN A 120 21.53 -15.66 -12.45
CA GLN A 120 21.28 -15.34 -11.06
C GLN A 120 22.29 -15.99 -10.11
N ALA A 121 22.84 -17.19 -10.39
CA ALA A 121 23.95 -17.75 -9.61
C ALA A 121 25.23 -16.93 -9.82
N GLN A 122 25.43 -16.31 -10.98
CA GLN A 122 26.53 -15.36 -11.17
C GLN A 122 26.38 -14.13 -10.25
N TRP A 123 25.18 -13.58 -10.13
CA TRP A 123 24.88 -12.47 -9.23
C TRP A 123 24.92 -12.88 -7.75
N LEU A 124 24.33 -14.03 -7.40
CA LEU A 124 24.29 -14.57 -6.04
C LEU A 124 25.68 -15.00 -5.59
N ALA A 125 26.48 -15.70 -6.40
CA ALA A 125 27.87 -16.05 -6.07
C ALA A 125 28.71 -14.79 -5.78
N LYS A 126 28.45 -13.68 -6.49
CA LYS A 126 29.16 -12.41 -6.28
C LYS A 126 28.72 -11.64 -5.02
N ASN A 127 27.43 -11.71 -4.65
CA ASN A 127 26.84 -10.84 -3.62
C ASN A 127 26.46 -11.57 -2.32
N LEU A 128 26.17 -12.87 -2.37
CA LEU A 128 25.77 -13.68 -1.22
C LEU A 128 26.87 -13.72 -0.14
N PRO A 129 28.17 -13.93 -0.45
CA PRO A 129 29.22 -13.90 0.57
C PRO A 129 29.29 -12.55 1.30
N LYS A 130 29.10 -11.44 0.58
CA LYS A 130 29.10 -10.09 1.17
C LYS A 130 27.94 -9.88 2.13
N LYS A 131 26.75 -10.37 1.76
CA LYS A 131 25.56 -10.31 2.63
C LYS A 131 25.70 -11.21 3.85
N CYS A 132 26.25 -12.41 3.70
CA CYS A 132 26.53 -13.32 4.82
C CYS A 132 27.52 -12.69 5.80
N GLN A 133 28.62 -12.13 5.28
CA GLN A 133 29.65 -11.53 6.11
C GLN A 133 29.13 -10.31 6.88
N ALA A 134 28.36 -9.44 6.22
CA ALA A 134 27.75 -8.28 6.87
C ALA A 134 26.75 -8.71 7.97
N ALA A 135 25.88 -9.67 7.68
CA ALA A 135 24.89 -10.15 8.65
C ALA A 135 25.53 -10.93 9.81
N ALA A 136 26.55 -11.76 9.56
CA ALA A 136 27.30 -12.45 10.60
C ALA A 136 28.04 -11.48 11.51
N LYS A 137 28.62 -10.42 10.93
CA LYS A 137 29.27 -9.36 11.69
C LYS A 137 28.26 -8.63 12.59
N MET A 138 27.15 -8.17 12.03
CA MET A 138 26.10 -7.49 12.81
C MET A 138 25.50 -8.38 13.91
N LEU A 139 25.29 -9.66 13.62
CA LEU A 139 24.81 -10.62 14.62
C LEU A 139 25.84 -10.84 15.75
N SER A 140 27.14 -10.85 15.44
CA SER A 140 28.18 -10.91 16.47
C SER A 140 28.30 -9.62 17.29
N GLU A 141 27.99 -8.48 16.69
CA GLU A 141 28.07 -7.16 17.32
C GLU A 141 26.87 -6.87 18.22
N CYS A 142 25.67 -7.38 17.91
CA CYS A 142 24.47 -7.18 18.73
C CYS A 142 24.52 -7.88 20.10
N GLY A 143 25.38 -8.89 20.28
CA GLY A 143 25.59 -9.57 21.56
C GLY A 143 24.40 -10.39 22.11
N VAL A 144 23.24 -10.39 21.43
CA VAL A 144 22.05 -11.15 21.84
C VAL A 144 22.15 -12.62 21.39
N PRO A 145 21.88 -13.61 22.26
CA PRO A 145 21.87 -15.01 21.87
C PRO A 145 20.86 -15.32 20.76
N GLU A 146 21.25 -16.16 19.80
CA GLU A 146 20.37 -16.55 18.68
C GLU A 146 19.02 -17.15 19.16
N ALA A 147 19.02 -17.92 20.24
CA ALA A 147 17.80 -18.51 20.79
C ALA A 147 16.77 -17.44 21.20
N GLU A 148 17.24 -16.37 21.83
CA GLU A 148 16.41 -15.24 22.27
C GLU A 148 15.88 -14.46 21.06
N LEU A 149 16.73 -14.20 20.05
CA LEU A 149 16.30 -13.57 18.79
C LEU A 149 15.20 -14.40 18.08
N ARG A 150 15.31 -15.73 18.10
CA ARG A 150 14.28 -16.62 17.52
C ARG A 150 12.98 -16.57 18.30
N GLU A 151 13.02 -16.53 19.63
CA GLU A 151 11.84 -16.40 20.49
C GLU A 151 11.14 -15.05 20.25
N GLN A 152 11.90 -13.97 20.27
CA GLN A 152 11.43 -12.61 19.99
C GLN A 152 10.80 -12.50 18.59
N TRP A 153 11.39 -13.15 17.57
CA TRP A 153 10.79 -13.24 16.23
C TRP A 153 9.46 -14.00 16.20
N GLN A 154 9.29 -15.07 16.99
CA GLN A 154 8.01 -15.79 17.06
C GLN A 154 6.94 -14.96 17.78
N ALA A 155 7.32 -14.25 18.84
CA ALA A 155 6.46 -13.31 19.54
C ALA A 155 5.96 -12.21 18.59
N GLN A 156 6.86 -11.62 17.79
CA GLN A 156 6.53 -10.63 16.77
C GLN A 156 5.50 -11.17 15.76
N LYS A 157 5.74 -12.35 15.17
CA LYS A 157 4.81 -12.94 14.19
C LYS A 157 3.43 -13.19 14.78
N THR A 158 3.36 -13.68 16.02
CA THR A 158 2.09 -13.99 16.68
C THR A 158 1.27 -12.73 16.94
N ALA A 159 1.93 -11.67 17.44
CA ALA A 159 1.32 -10.37 17.66
C ALA A 159 0.79 -9.77 16.35
N GLN A 160 1.63 -9.71 15.30
CA GLN A 160 1.28 -9.08 14.03
C GLN A 160 0.18 -9.84 13.26
N THR A 161 0.21 -11.18 13.28
CA THR A 161 -0.81 -12.00 12.59
C THR A 161 -2.20 -11.84 13.22
N SER A 162 -2.28 -11.66 14.54
CA SER A 162 -3.55 -11.44 15.25
C SER A 162 -4.18 -10.08 14.93
N ALA A 163 -3.37 -9.02 14.86
CA ALA A 163 -3.81 -7.66 14.55
C ALA A 163 -4.24 -7.48 13.08
N GLN A 164 -3.59 -8.19 12.15
CA GLN A 164 -3.84 -8.09 10.71
C GLN A 164 -5.26 -8.52 10.29
N SER A 165 -5.89 -9.40 11.07
CA SER A 165 -7.28 -9.85 10.85
C SER A 165 -8.32 -8.75 11.08
N HIS A 166 -8.14 -7.90 12.10
CA HIS A 166 -9.06 -6.82 12.45
C HIS A 166 -8.89 -5.59 11.54
N MET A 167 -7.66 -5.35 11.08
CA MET A 167 -7.26 -4.15 10.32
C MET A 167 -7.84 -4.14 8.89
N SER A 168 -7.94 -5.31 8.25
CA SER A 168 -8.51 -5.46 6.89
C SER A 168 -9.97 -4.95 6.78
N SER A 169 -10.76 -5.09 7.85
CA SER A 169 -12.16 -4.62 7.89
C SER A 169 -12.29 -3.10 8.05
N ILE A 170 -11.37 -2.45 8.78
CA ILE A 170 -11.36 -0.98 8.95
C ILE A 170 -10.88 -0.25 7.68
N HIS A 171 -9.92 -0.82 6.96
CA HIS A 171 -9.38 -0.18 5.75
C HIS A 171 -10.41 -0.09 4.60
N LEU A 172 -11.29 -1.09 4.48
CA LEU A 172 -12.43 -1.06 3.57
C LEU A 172 -13.38 0.12 3.86
N TYR A 173 -13.59 0.40 5.14
CA TYR A 173 -14.38 1.52 5.63
C TYR A 173 -13.69 2.87 5.33
N LEU A 174 -12.38 2.95 5.59
CA LEU A 174 -11.54 4.13 5.39
C LEU A 174 -11.56 4.66 3.96
N ASP A 175 -11.41 3.79 2.96
CA ASP A 175 -11.25 4.22 1.57
C ASP A 175 -12.51 4.92 1.02
N LYS A 176 -13.70 4.55 1.52
CA LYS A 176 -14.98 5.19 1.16
C LYS A 176 -15.16 6.54 1.86
N VAL A 177 -14.81 6.62 3.15
CA VAL A 177 -14.92 7.86 3.94
C VAL A 177 -13.90 8.90 3.48
N LEU A 178 -12.66 8.49 3.16
CA LEU A 178 -11.61 9.38 2.66
C LEU A 178 -11.98 10.01 1.32
N LYS A 179 -12.53 9.24 0.37
CA LYS A 179 -13.01 9.77 -0.92
C LYS A 179 -14.10 10.83 -0.76
N LEU A 180 -15.03 10.62 0.16
CA LEU A 180 -16.05 11.61 0.49
C LEU A 180 -15.45 12.83 1.19
N GLN A 181 -14.43 12.64 2.04
CA GLN A 181 -13.77 13.74 2.73
C GLN A 181 -12.97 14.62 1.78
N ASP A 182 -12.27 14.06 0.80
CA ASP A 182 -11.56 14.82 -0.23
C ASP A 182 -12.54 15.70 -1.02
N GLN A 183 -13.75 15.19 -1.31
CA GLN A 183 -14.81 15.97 -1.95
C GLN A 183 -15.36 17.07 -1.03
N ILE A 184 -15.58 16.77 0.25
CA ILE A 184 -16.04 17.77 1.25
C ILE A 184 -15.01 18.89 1.41
N ASP A 185 -13.71 18.57 1.51
CA ASP A 185 -12.63 19.53 1.67
C ASP A 185 -12.45 20.39 0.42
N ALA A 186 -12.59 19.80 -0.78
CA ALA A 186 -12.59 20.55 -2.04
C ALA A 186 -13.74 21.57 -2.08
N VAL A 187 -14.96 21.16 -1.73
CA VAL A 187 -16.13 22.05 -1.69
C VAL A 187 -15.99 23.14 -0.62
N LYS A 188 -15.45 22.81 0.57
CA LYS A 188 -15.16 23.80 1.63
C LYS A 188 -14.16 24.84 1.15
N LYS A 189 -13.07 24.41 0.50
CA LYS A 189 -12.04 25.30 -0.04
C LYS A 189 -12.63 26.23 -1.10
N SER A 190 -13.37 25.70 -2.08
CA SER A 190 -14.03 26.51 -3.11
C SER A 190 -15.06 27.48 -2.53
N THR A 191 -15.79 27.08 -1.48
CA THR A 191 -16.72 27.97 -0.77
C THR A 191 -15.98 29.11 -0.07
N HIS A 192 -14.84 28.83 0.56
CA HIS A 192 -14.02 29.84 1.23
C HIS A 192 -13.41 30.84 0.23
N GLU A 193 -12.87 30.35 -0.88
CA GLU A 193 -12.31 31.17 -1.97
C GLU A 193 -13.39 32.07 -2.60
N ALA A 194 -14.58 31.52 -2.87
CA ALA A 194 -15.72 32.29 -3.38
C ALA A 194 -16.18 33.38 -2.40
N LYS A 195 -16.23 33.09 -1.10
CA LYS A 195 -16.56 34.08 -0.06
C LYS A 195 -15.51 35.17 0.06
N GLN A 196 -14.22 34.83 0.02
CA GLN A 196 -13.13 35.83 0.05
C GLN A 196 -13.16 36.75 -1.17
N PHE A 197 -13.45 36.22 -2.36
CA PHE A 197 -13.58 37.02 -3.58
C PHE A 197 -14.71 38.05 -3.44
N LEU A 198 -15.85 37.64 -2.88
CA LEU A 198 -16.98 38.53 -2.59
C LEU A 198 -16.71 39.55 -1.48
N THR A 199 -15.75 39.29 -0.60
CA THR A 199 -15.37 40.29 0.43
C THR A 199 -14.47 41.38 -0.17
N ARG A 200 -13.85 41.12 -1.32
CA ARG A 200 -12.92 42.03 -2.01
C ARG A 200 -13.54 42.76 -3.22
N GLY A 201 -14.74 42.36 -3.66
CA GLY A 201 -15.45 42.95 -4.80
C GLY A 201 -16.95 43.12 -4.54
N THR A 202 -17.69 43.68 -5.49
CA THR A 202 -19.16 43.81 -5.41
C THR A 202 -19.84 42.48 -5.72
N ALA A 203 -20.68 42.00 -4.80
CA ALA A 203 -21.40 40.75 -4.97
C ALA A 203 -22.49 40.85 -6.06
N THR A 204 -22.38 40.03 -7.11
CA THR A 204 -23.44 39.87 -8.12
C THR A 204 -24.42 38.76 -7.70
N ALA A 205 -25.67 38.83 -8.18
CA ALA A 205 -26.71 37.84 -7.88
C ALA A 205 -26.29 36.41 -8.28
N ASP A 206 -25.55 36.26 -9.38
CA ASP A 206 -25.02 34.97 -9.84
C ASP A 206 -23.99 34.39 -8.87
N SER A 207 -23.15 35.25 -8.27
CA SER A 207 -22.13 34.84 -7.29
C SER A 207 -22.77 34.32 -5.99
N LEU A 208 -23.87 34.95 -5.56
CA LEU A 208 -24.63 34.51 -4.38
C LEU A 208 -25.33 33.17 -4.64
N THR A 209 -25.86 32.98 -5.84
CA THR A 209 -26.51 31.73 -6.27
C THR A 209 -25.50 30.57 -6.33
N TYR A 210 -24.29 30.83 -6.83
CA TYR A 210 -23.21 29.85 -6.87
C TYR A 210 -22.75 29.40 -5.47
N ILE A 211 -22.63 30.33 -4.52
CA ILE A 211 -22.30 29.99 -3.12
C ILE A 211 -23.39 29.16 -2.46
N HIS A 212 -24.66 29.52 -2.69
CA HIS A 212 -25.77 28.74 -2.15
C HIS A 212 -25.78 27.30 -2.69
N HIS A 213 -25.42 27.12 -3.97
CA HIS A 213 -25.23 25.80 -4.57
C HIS A 213 -24.10 25.03 -3.87
N LEU A 214 -22.91 25.62 -3.70
CA LEU A 214 -21.78 24.99 -3.00
C LEU A 214 -22.13 24.60 -1.54
N GLN A 215 -22.88 25.44 -0.83
CA GLN A 215 -23.34 25.16 0.53
C GLN A 215 -24.35 24.00 0.58
N SER A 216 -25.25 23.91 -0.40
CA SER A 216 -26.19 22.78 -0.54
C SER A 216 -25.47 21.46 -0.83
N THR A 217 -24.46 21.49 -1.71
CA THR A 217 -23.62 20.33 -2.03
C THR A 217 -22.84 19.86 -0.81
N HIS A 218 -22.27 20.79 -0.02
CA HIS A 218 -21.61 20.46 1.25
C HIS A 218 -22.54 19.75 2.24
N LYS A 219 -23.77 20.23 2.38
CA LYS A 219 -24.79 19.64 3.27
C LYS A 219 -25.17 18.22 2.82
N THR A 220 -25.31 18.02 1.51
CA THR A 220 -25.67 16.71 0.91
C THR A 220 -24.54 15.69 1.07
N LEU A 221 -23.29 16.08 0.81
CA LEU A 221 -22.13 15.19 1.01
C LEU A 221 -21.94 14.82 2.48
N SER A 222 -22.17 15.76 3.39
CA SER A 222 -22.08 15.49 4.84
C SER A 222 -23.14 14.48 5.29
N SER A 223 -24.39 14.61 4.83
CA SER A 223 -25.46 13.65 5.19
C SER A 223 -25.24 12.27 4.58
N GLN A 224 -24.65 12.18 3.39
CA GLN A 224 -24.26 10.90 2.78
C GLN A 224 -23.14 10.20 3.58
N ALA A 225 -22.16 10.95 4.07
CA ALA A 225 -21.11 10.42 4.93
C ALA A 225 -21.68 9.89 6.27
N GLU A 226 -22.63 10.60 6.88
CA GLU A 226 -23.32 10.18 8.09
C GLU A 226 -24.19 8.93 7.88
N ALA A 227 -24.92 8.84 6.76
CA ALA A 227 -25.74 7.68 6.43
C ALA A 227 -24.91 6.41 6.15
N LEU A 228 -23.75 6.55 5.49
CA LEU A 228 -22.80 5.46 5.30
C LEU A 228 -22.22 4.99 6.62
N TYR A 229 -21.91 5.92 7.53
CA TYR A 229 -21.42 5.57 8.87
C TYR A 229 -22.46 4.77 9.67
N ALA A 230 -23.73 5.16 9.61
CA ALA A 230 -24.81 4.47 10.32
C ALA A 230 -25.12 3.06 9.75
N SER A 231 -24.90 2.82 8.45
CA SER A 231 -25.18 1.52 7.82
C SER A 231 -24.07 0.48 7.99
N LEU A 232 -22.88 0.88 8.46
CA LEU A 232 -21.68 0.04 8.50
C LEU A 232 -21.46 -0.69 9.83
N ASN A 233 -22.30 -0.49 10.85
CA ASN A 233 -22.26 -1.23 12.12
C ASN A 233 -20.86 -1.39 12.74
N ILE A 234 -20.03 -0.33 12.67
CA ILE A 234 -18.63 -0.32 13.16
C ILE A 234 -18.52 -0.72 14.64
N HIS A 235 -19.61 -0.53 15.39
CA HIS A 235 -19.74 -0.80 16.82
C HIS A 235 -19.89 -2.30 17.15
N ASP A 236 -20.09 -3.15 16.14
CA ASP A 236 -20.11 -4.61 16.27
C ASP A 236 -18.70 -5.19 16.13
N SER A 237 -17.83 -4.55 15.33
CA SER A 237 -16.43 -4.94 15.15
C SER A 237 -15.47 -4.28 16.14
N PHE A 238 -15.81 -3.10 16.67
CA PHE A 238 -14.99 -2.33 17.64
C PHE A 238 -15.88 -1.86 18.79
N PRO A 239 -16.02 -2.68 19.85
CA PRO A 239 -16.84 -2.35 21.00
C PRO A 239 -16.38 -1.06 21.70
N GLU A 240 -15.09 -0.72 21.65
CA GLU A 240 -14.55 0.50 22.29
C GLU A 240 -15.04 1.80 21.64
N LEU A 241 -15.52 1.73 20.40
CA LEU A 241 -16.06 2.89 19.69
C LEU A 241 -17.55 3.13 20.00
N ARG A 242 -18.19 2.24 20.77
CA ARG A 242 -19.63 2.29 21.03
C ARG A 242 -19.99 3.50 21.90
N GLY A 243 -20.86 4.37 21.38
CA GLY A 243 -21.36 5.54 22.10
C GLY A 243 -20.51 6.81 21.95
N LEU A 244 -19.45 6.77 21.11
CA LEU A 244 -18.66 7.96 20.80
C LEU A 244 -19.31 8.81 19.69
N PRO A 245 -19.12 10.15 19.71
CA PRO A 245 -19.60 11.02 18.64
C PRO A 245 -19.02 10.62 17.28
N LEU A 246 -19.86 10.61 16.25
CA LEU A 246 -19.50 10.23 14.88
C LEU A 246 -18.32 11.06 14.34
N ASP A 247 -18.30 12.37 14.61
CA ASP A 247 -17.20 13.24 14.22
C ASP A 247 -15.87 12.89 14.92
N PHE A 248 -15.93 12.40 16.15
CA PHE A 248 -14.74 11.95 16.89
C PHE A 248 -14.17 10.68 16.26
N VAL A 249 -15.02 9.67 16.06
CA VAL A 249 -14.61 8.40 15.45
C VAL A 249 -14.10 8.62 14.01
N ARG A 250 -14.76 9.47 13.22
CA ARG A 250 -14.31 9.83 11.87
C ARG A 250 -12.92 10.47 11.90
N THR A 251 -12.70 11.43 12.79
CA THR A 251 -11.41 12.14 12.89
C THR A 251 -10.30 11.21 13.37
N LEU A 252 -10.61 10.29 14.28
CA LEU A 252 -9.67 9.30 14.81
C LEU A 252 -9.18 8.39 13.69
N ILE A 253 -10.11 7.89 12.87
CA ILE A 253 -9.78 6.96 11.80
C ILE A 253 -8.96 7.63 10.68
N ILE A 254 -9.28 8.89 10.32
CA ILE A 254 -8.47 9.68 9.36
C ILE A 254 -7.04 9.89 9.89
N MET A 255 -6.91 10.16 11.19
CA MET A 255 -5.61 10.34 11.84
C MET A 255 -4.77 9.05 11.75
N CYS A 256 -5.37 7.87 11.97
CA CYS A 256 -4.68 6.58 11.85
C CYS A 256 -4.11 6.36 10.44
N ASP A 257 -4.93 6.59 9.40
CA ASP A 257 -4.51 6.41 8.00
C ASP A 257 -3.37 7.37 7.63
N LEU A 258 -3.49 8.63 8.02
CA LEU A 258 -2.45 9.62 7.78
C LEU A 258 -1.13 9.23 8.44
N LYS A 259 -1.16 8.74 9.69
CA LYS A 259 0.05 8.27 10.39
C LYS A 259 0.67 7.08 9.68
N MET A 260 -0.12 6.08 9.29
CA MET A 260 0.34 4.93 8.51
C MET A 260 0.95 5.33 7.16
N ASN A 261 0.33 6.29 6.48
CA ASN A 261 0.80 6.78 5.19
C ASN A 261 2.12 7.55 5.34
N ILE A 262 2.26 8.37 6.39
CA ILE A 262 3.51 9.04 6.76
C ILE A 262 4.60 7.98 7.02
N CYS A 263 4.31 6.96 7.84
CA CYS A 263 5.25 5.87 8.13
C CYS A 263 5.67 5.11 6.88
N THR A 264 4.72 4.72 6.04
CA THR A 264 4.97 4.00 4.78
C THR A 264 5.81 4.83 3.82
N LYS A 265 5.49 6.12 3.68
CA LYS A 265 6.26 7.03 2.82
C LYS A 265 7.65 7.31 3.38
N LEU A 266 7.80 7.39 4.70
CA LEU A 266 9.11 7.56 5.34
C LEU A 266 9.97 6.29 5.22
N HIS A 267 9.37 5.11 5.36
CA HIS A 267 10.02 3.82 5.10
C HIS A 267 10.43 3.69 3.63
N GLN A 268 9.57 4.07 2.69
CA GLN A 268 9.94 4.17 1.27
C GLN A 268 10.99 5.26 1.01
N ALA A 269 11.08 6.29 1.86
CA ALA A 269 12.05 7.37 1.76
C ALA A 269 13.47 6.99 2.19
N THR A 270 13.71 5.75 2.66
CA THR A 270 15.04 5.34 3.15
C THR A 270 16.10 5.20 2.04
N GLN A 271 15.76 5.28 0.75
CA GLN A 271 16.77 5.30 -0.32
C GLN A 271 16.52 6.36 -1.41
N LYS A 272 17.42 7.36 -1.45
CA LYS A 272 17.85 8.19 -2.60
C LYS A 272 16.84 9.09 -3.35
N ALA A 273 15.54 9.06 -3.09
CA ALA A 273 14.54 9.92 -3.79
C ALA A 273 14.17 11.22 -3.03
N ILE A 274 15.08 11.73 -2.21
CA ILE A 274 14.78 12.57 -1.03
C ILE A 274 14.24 13.99 -1.34
N SER A 275 14.59 14.64 -2.45
CA SER A 275 14.17 16.05 -2.63
C SER A 275 12.75 16.25 -3.19
N LYS A 276 12.22 15.28 -3.96
CA LYS A 276 10.96 15.46 -4.70
C LYS A 276 9.70 15.21 -3.87
N ARG A 277 9.80 14.49 -2.74
CA ARG A 277 8.63 14.03 -1.95
C ARG A 277 8.44 14.77 -0.62
N THR A 278 9.40 15.60 -0.21
CA THR A 278 9.37 16.38 1.04
C THR A 278 8.11 17.25 1.19
N PRO A 279 7.65 18.00 0.18
CA PRO A 279 6.49 18.89 0.37
C PRO A 279 5.17 18.14 0.63
N ALA A 280 4.98 16.99 -0.02
CA ALA A 280 3.79 16.16 0.16
C ALA A 280 3.76 15.49 1.55
N LEU A 281 4.93 15.07 2.03
CA LEU A 281 5.09 14.49 3.36
C LEU A 281 4.85 15.54 4.46
N LEU A 282 5.44 16.73 4.33
CA LEU A 282 5.20 17.85 5.25
C LEU A 282 3.74 18.28 5.31
N LYS A 283 3.04 18.28 4.17
CA LYS A 283 1.60 18.56 4.12
C LYS A 283 0.79 17.48 4.85
N ALA A 284 1.17 16.21 4.72
CA ALA A 284 0.52 15.12 5.45
C ALA A 284 0.73 15.24 6.97
N ILE A 285 1.95 15.60 7.41
CA ILE A 285 2.27 15.84 8.82
C ILE A 285 1.44 17.00 9.38
N SER A 286 1.33 18.11 8.65
CA SER A 286 0.50 19.24 9.07
C SER A 286 -0.96 18.81 9.26
N LYS A 287 -1.54 18.08 8.29
CA LYS A 287 -2.89 17.56 8.42
C LYS A 287 -3.05 16.61 9.62
N PHE A 288 -2.08 15.73 9.85
CA PHE A 288 -2.08 14.83 10.99
C PHE A 288 -2.14 15.61 12.32
N ASN A 289 -1.31 16.65 12.47
CA ASN A 289 -1.28 17.49 13.67
C ASN A 289 -2.59 18.29 13.87
N ASP A 290 -3.20 18.77 12.79
CA ASP A 290 -4.50 19.43 12.84
C ASP A 290 -5.60 18.46 13.33
N HIS A 291 -5.55 17.19 12.90
CA HIS A 291 -6.48 16.16 13.36
C HIS A 291 -6.27 15.76 14.82
N CYS A 292 -5.01 15.67 15.30
CA CYS A 292 -4.71 15.46 16.72
C CYS A 292 -5.38 16.55 17.57
N SER A 293 -5.17 17.81 17.19
CA SER A 293 -5.76 18.97 17.88
C SER A 293 -7.29 18.97 17.86
N ASN A 294 -7.89 18.54 16.73
CA ASN A 294 -9.34 18.45 16.60
C ASN A 294 -9.94 17.31 17.45
N LEU A 295 -9.23 16.18 17.58
CA LEU A 295 -9.64 15.08 18.45
C LEU A 295 -9.62 15.46 19.92
N GLU A 296 -8.60 16.18 20.36
CA GLU A 296 -8.50 16.71 21.72
C GLU A 296 -9.75 17.53 22.08
N ARG A 297 -10.21 18.36 21.13
CA ARG A 297 -11.40 19.21 21.29
C ARG A 297 -12.71 18.42 21.26
N LEU A 298 -12.79 17.38 20.46
CA LEU A 298 -13.99 16.54 20.30
C LEU A 298 -14.09 15.44 21.38
N ARG A 299 -13.09 15.30 22.25
CA ARG A 299 -12.98 14.21 23.22
C ARG A 299 -14.15 14.23 24.23
N PRO A 300 -14.98 13.16 24.29
CA PRO A 300 -16.02 13.03 25.30
C PRO A 300 -15.42 12.87 26.70
N LEU A 301 -16.13 13.35 27.73
CA LEU A 301 -15.81 13.09 29.14
C LEU A 301 -15.88 11.58 29.41
N GLY A 302 -14.77 10.98 29.87
CA GLY A 302 -14.65 9.54 30.16
C GLY A 302 -14.19 8.67 28.99
N CYS A 303 -13.79 9.25 27.85
CA CYS A 303 -13.18 8.50 26.76
C CYS A 303 -11.75 8.04 27.12
N ASN A 304 -11.51 6.73 27.14
CA ASN A 304 -10.22 6.12 27.45
C ASN A 304 -9.35 5.84 26.20
N ILE A 305 -9.76 6.31 25.02
CA ILE A 305 -8.99 6.11 23.79
C ILE A 305 -7.79 7.06 23.78
N PRO A 306 -6.55 6.54 23.70
CA PRO A 306 -5.35 7.38 23.61
C PRO A 306 -5.35 8.15 22.29
N ILE A 307 -5.16 9.47 22.36
CA ILE A 307 -4.97 10.34 21.19
C ILE A 307 -3.46 10.48 20.99
N SER A 308 -2.98 10.26 19.76
CA SER A 308 -1.56 10.45 19.45
C SER A 308 -1.11 11.90 19.63
N THR A 309 0.14 12.08 20.03
CA THR A 309 0.81 13.38 20.09
C THR A 309 1.10 13.90 18.68
N THR A 310 1.23 15.23 18.57
CA THR A 310 1.58 15.87 17.30
C THR A 310 3.02 15.52 16.88
N LEU A 311 3.21 15.21 15.60
CA LEU A 311 4.51 14.87 15.02
C LEU A 311 5.35 16.12 14.67
N PRO A 312 6.70 16.02 14.70
CA PRO A 312 7.59 17.08 14.28
C PRO A 312 7.35 17.49 12.82
N THR A 313 7.31 18.80 12.57
CA THR A 313 7.17 19.37 11.22
C THR A 313 8.48 19.41 10.43
N GLN A 314 9.56 18.84 10.97
CA GLN A 314 10.85 18.70 10.32
C GLN A 314 11.19 17.22 10.13
N LEU A 315 11.76 16.86 8.98
CA LEU A 315 12.01 15.45 8.63
C LEU A 315 13.10 14.78 9.46
N ASN A 316 14.15 15.51 9.86
CA ASN A 316 15.24 14.93 10.65
C ASN A 316 14.74 14.53 12.06
N PRO A 317 14.09 15.43 12.83
CA PRO A 317 13.49 15.06 14.11
C PRO A 317 12.40 14.00 13.99
N LEU A 318 11.58 14.05 12.93
CA LEU A 318 10.50 13.07 12.71
C LEU A 318 11.02 11.64 12.57
N ARG A 319 12.20 11.46 11.95
CA ARG A 319 12.78 10.15 11.71
C ARG A 319 13.23 9.46 13.01
N GLU A 320 13.59 10.24 14.00
CA GLU A 320 14.06 9.79 15.31
C GLU A 320 12.94 9.89 16.36
N ASP A 321 11.73 10.28 15.96
CA ASP A 321 10.60 10.44 16.88
C ASP A 321 9.99 9.07 17.24
N PRO A 322 10.04 8.64 18.50
CA PRO A 322 9.49 7.35 18.93
C PRO A 322 7.96 7.28 18.72
N THR A 323 7.27 8.42 18.80
CA THR A 323 5.81 8.50 18.65
C THR A 323 5.35 8.26 17.21
N LEU A 324 6.26 8.36 16.24
CA LEU A 324 5.95 8.06 14.83
C LEU A 324 5.53 6.60 14.65
N HIS A 325 6.20 5.70 15.34
CA HIS A 325 5.99 4.25 15.24
C HIS A 325 4.97 3.70 16.24
N GLU A 326 4.50 4.53 17.18
CA GLU A 326 3.39 4.18 18.06
C GLU A 326 2.13 3.89 17.24
N ASP A 327 1.54 2.72 17.46
CA ASP A 327 0.30 2.35 16.81
C ASP A 327 -0.84 3.23 17.35
N VAL A 328 -1.75 3.70 16.47
CA VAL A 328 -2.89 4.56 16.87
C VAL A 328 -4.06 3.72 17.36
N TRP A 329 -3.82 2.47 17.76
CA TRP A 329 -4.89 1.50 17.95
C TRP A 329 -5.66 1.67 19.26
N LEU A 330 -6.91 1.21 19.24
CA LEU A 330 -7.90 1.25 20.32
C LEU A 330 -7.56 0.33 21.51
N THR A 331 -6.66 -0.63 21.29
CA THR A 331 -6.15 -1.49 22.35
C THR A 331 -5.02 -0.79 23.07
N LEU A 332 -5.31 -0.32 24.28
CA LEU A 332 -4.30 -0.19 25.32
C LEU A 332 -3.57 -1.54 25.38
N GLN A 333 -2.32 -1.58 24.94
CA GLN A 333 -1.44 -2.68 25.30
C GLN A 333 -1.14 -2.50 26.79
N GLU A 334 -2.00 -3.03 27.65
CA GLU A 334 -1.67 -3.21 29.06
C GLU A 334 -0.60 -4.31 29.13
N GLY A 335 0.67 -3.91 29.24
CA GLY A 335 1.79 -4.84 29.35
C GLY A 335 3.15 -4.18 29.13
N GLU A 336 4.21 -4.92 29.44
CA GLU A 336 5.58 -4.54 29.10
C GLU A 336 5.77 -4.53 27.57
N ILE A 337 6.47 -3.50 27.06
CA ILE A 337 6.78 -3.37 25.63
C ILE A 337 7.69 -4.54 25.23
N PRO A 338 7.33 -5.34 24.21
CA PRO A 338 8.15 -6.46 23.80
C PRO A 338 9.54 -6.03 23.33
N CYS A 339 10.59 -6.78 23.69
CA CYS A 339 11.96 -6.42 23.37
C CYS A 339 12.23 -6.33 21.85
N TRP A 340 11.53 -7.11 21.01
CA TRP A 340 11.61 -6.99 19.55
C TRP A 340 11.09 -5.65 18.97
N MET A 341 10.44 -4.83 19.79
CA MET A 341 9.91 -3.53 19.38
C MET A 341 10.79 -2.35 19.83
N ASP A 342 11.40 -2.43 21.01
CA ASP A 342 12.12 -1.31 21.64
C ASP A 342 13.65 -1.49 21.68
N ASN A 343 14.14 -2.73 21.74
CA ASN A 343 15.56 -2.99 21.85
C ASN A 343 16.22 -3.05 20.46
N GLU A 344 17.07 -2.07 20.17
CA GLU A 344 17.76 -1.93 18.87
C GLU A 344 18.66 -3.15 18.57
N ASP A 345 19.36 -3.69 19.57
CA ASP A 345 20.21 -4.88 19.42
C ASP A 345 19.37 -6.12 19.09
N VAL A 346 18.19 -6.26 19.70
CA VAL A 346 17.24 -7.34 19.37
C VAL A 346 16.67 -7.16 17.96
N CYS A 347 16.32 -5.94 17.56
CA CYS A 347 15.83 -5.63 16.22
C CYS A 347 16.87 -5.91 15.13
N ASP A 348 18.11 -5.46 15.34
CA ASP A 348 19.25 -5.70 14.45
C ASP A 348 19.65 -7.17 14.44
N GLY A 349 19.64 -7.81 15.60
CA GLY A 349 19.87 -9.24 15.75
C GLY A 349 18.85 -10.07 14.96
N ILE A 350 17.55 -9.79 15.09
CA ILE A 350 16.48 -10.49 14.34
C ILE A 350 16.69 -10.29 12.83
N ARG A 351 16.90 -9.05 12.37
CA ARG A 351 17.15 -8.77 10.94
C ARG A 351 18.36 -9.53 10.41
N SER A 352 19.46 -9.50 11.15
CA SER A 352 20.71 -10.16 10.75
C SER A 352 20.58 -11.69 10.75
N LEU A 353 19.90 -12.24 11.76
CA LEU A 353 19.58 -13.66 11.85
C LEU A 353 18.73 -14.13 10.66
N LEU A 354 17.67 -13.38 10.31
CA LEU A 354 16.81 -13.71 9.17
C LEU A 354 17.55 -13.62 7.83
N VAL A 355 18.49 -12.68 7.69
CA VAL A 355 19.37 -12.59 6.52
C VAL A 355 20.29 -13.81 6.44
N LEU A 356 20.89 -14.25 7.54
CA LEU A 356 21.72 -15.46 7.57
C LEU A 356 20.92 -16.73 7.27
N ASP A 357 19.74 -16.90 7.86
CA ASP A 357 18.84 -18.01 7.57
C ASP A 357 18.49 -18.05 6.07
N ARG A 358 18.22 -16.88 5.47
CA ARG A 358 17.95 -16.78 4.04
C ARG A 358 19.21 -17.09 3.22
N CYS A 359 20.37 -16.60 3.62
CA CYS A 359 21.63 -16.91 2.96
C CYS A 359 21.97 -18.40 2.96
N ASN A 360 21.73 -19.10 4.07
CA ASN A 360 21.93 -20.54 4.19
C ASN A 360 20.98 -21.33 3.27
N LYS A 361 19.71 -20.93 3.22
CA LYS A 361 18.71 -21.51 2.30
C LYS A 361 19.13 -21.29 0.83
N GLU A 362 19.57 -20.10 0.49
CA GLU A 362 20.05 -19.75 -0.85
C GLU A 362 21.31 -20.53 -1.24
N MET A 363 22.28 -20.69 -0.32
CA MET A 363 23.48 -21.49 -0.55
C MET A 363 23.14 -22.97 -0.77
N CYS A 364 22.20 -23.51 0.02
CA CYS A 364 21.72 -24.88 -0.15
C CYS A 364 21.05 -25.07 -1.52
N ARG A 365 20.18 -24.12 -1.91
CA ARG A 365 19.52 -24.09 -3.23
C ARG A 365 20.53 -24.07 -4.37
N LEU A 366 21.52 -23.18 -4.32
CA LEU A 366 22.58 -23.07 -5.34
C LEU A 366 23.41 -24.35 -5.44
N ASN A 367 23.71 -25.01 -4.31
CA ASN A 367 24.43 -26.29 -4.31
C ASN A 367 23.61 -27.45 -4.87
N ILE A 368 22.28 -27.42 -4.73
CA ILE A 368 21.38 -28.39 -5.36
C ILE A 368 21.31 -28.10 -6.87
N GLU A 369 21.17 -26.84 -7.26
CA GLU A 369 21.11 -26.43 -8.67
C GLU A 369 22.41 -26.72 -9.42
N ARG A 370 23.57 -26.50 -8.80
CA ARG A 370 24.87 -26.91 -9.36
C ARG A 370 24.94 -28.41 -9.63
N ARG A 371 24.53 -29.23 -8.67
CA ARG A 371 24.52 -30.70 -8.79
C ARG A 371 23.51 -31.22 -9.83
N ASN A 372 22.50 -30.42 -10.19
CA ASN A 372 21.53 -30.77 -11.23
C ASN A 372 22.01 -30.40 -12.64
N LEU A 373 23.12 -29.67 -12.77
CA LEU A 373 23.74 -29.24 -14.03
C LEU A 373 25.02 -30.02 -14.36
N GLU A 374 25.59 -30.72 -13.38
CA GLU A 374 26.63 -31.75 -13.52
C GLU A 374 25.99 -33.10 -13.83
#